data_AF-A0A9P7G340-F1
#
_entry.id   AF-A0A9P7G340-F1
#
_cell.length_a   1.000
_cell.length_b   1.000
_cell.length_c   1.000
_cell.angle_alpha   90.00
_cell.angle_beta   90.00
_cell.angle_gamma   90.00
#
_symmetry.space_group_name_H-M   'P 1'
#
loop_
_entity.id
_entity.type
_entity.pdbx_description
1 polymer ?
#
loop_
_entity_poly.entity_id
_entity_poly.type
_entity_poly.pdbx_seq_one_letter_code
_entity_poly.pdbx_strand_id
1 'polypeptide(L)'
;MSVSTTLADSTLPYREAVLQPSAVAIPHHKLSESPNSRSIDIFDWFITTSTNPISNAADCDALQATLGFPLPEMTFGSNLLTLEHRPSGWKYTFATDAALKAVKNGELQEGDGGVKVGYADKWLESRIGPSSSVPMPKTVPTKPYDWTYTTTYMGHEHSGAVSEGRSVTWATADHAIPSHAIPMAELTRPDPILFYAEIPLFEDELHDNGSSSLIVRIQLPRRDDLTPLTDPTFIAKVLTDLPVEVSQKEGANTRWRGLARNVEIATLA
;
A
#
# COMPACT_ATOMS: atom_id res chain seq x y z
N MET A 1 -16.09 -22.47 -81.31
CA MET A 1 -16.48 -21.51 -80.25
C MET A 1 -17.94 -21.77 -79.90
N SER A 2 -18.20 -22.38 -78.74
CA SER A 2 -19.36 -22.10 -77.89
C SER A 2 -19.24 -22.99 -76.66
N VAL A 3 -19.15 -22.36 -75.50
CA VAL A 3 -19.17 -22.96 -74.17
C VAL A 3 -20.63 -22.97 -73.71
N SER A 4 -21.09 -24.04 -73.06
CA SER A 4 -22.19 -23.90 -72.11
C SER A 4 -22.13 -24.95 -71.00
N THR A 5 -22.38 -24.43 -69.80
CA THR A 5 -22.01 -24.85 -68.45
C THR A 5 -22.94 -25.92 -67.85
N THR A 6 -22.37 -26.87 -67.12
CA THR A 6 -23.08 -27.75 -66.18
C THR A 6 -23.14 -27.11 -64.79
N LEU A 7 -24.34 -27.02 -64.23
CA LEU A 7 -24.60 -26.67 -62.82
C LEU A 7 -24.46 -27.93 -61.96
N ALA A 8 -23.64 -27.86 -60.91
CA ALA A 8 -23.69 -28.81 -59.80
C ALA A 8 -23.60 -28.07 -58.47
N ASP A 9 -24.62 -28.38 -57.68
CA ASP A 9 -24.98 -28.08 -56.30
C ASP A 9 -23.83 -27.81 -55.30
N SER A 10 -23.97 -26.75 -54.50
CA SER A 10 -23.02 -26.38 -53.44
C SER A 10 -23.70 -26.39 -52.07
N THR A 11 -23.49 -27.46 -51.31
CA THR A 11 -23.73 -27.50 -49.86
C THR A 11 -22.41 -27.24 -49.13
N LEU A 12 -22.23 -26.02 -48.62
CA LEU A 12 -21.12 -25.69 -47.71
C LEU A 12 -21.62 -25.78 -46.25
N PRO A 13 -20.93 -26.49 -45.34
CA PRO A 13 -21.23 -26.43 -43.93
C PRO A 13 -20.69 -25.13 -43.33
N TYR A 14 -21.56 -24.42 -42.64
CA TYR A 14 -21.27 -23.28 -41.79
C TYR A 14 -20.33 -23.71 -40.66
N ARG A 15 -19.03 -23.37 -40.78
CA ARG A 15 -18.08 -23.41 -39.67
C ARG A 15 -18.01 -22.02 -39.06
N GLU A 16 -18.68 -21.85 -37.93
CA GLU A 16 -18.40 -20.75 -37.00
C GLU A 16 -16.95 -20.90 -36.51
N ALA A 17 -16.07 -20.09 -37.07
CA ALA A 17 -14.77 -19.83 -36.47
C ALA A 17 -15.01 -18.92 -35.25
N VAL A 18 -15.26 -19.54 -34.09
CA VAL A 18 -15.15 -18.85 -32.81
C VAL A 18 -13.69 -18.40 -32.69
N LEU A 19 -13.45 -17.11 -32.94
CA LEU A 19 -12.18 -16.47 -32.63
C LEU A 19 -11.98 -16.59 -31.11
N GLN A 20 -11.15 -17.54 -30.70
CA GLN A 20 -10.68 -17.59 -29.32
C GLN A 20 -9.92 -16.29 -29.06
N PRO A 21 -10.33 -15.47 -28.08
CA PRO A 21 -9.52 -14.34 -27.66
C PRO A 21 -8.18 -14.89 -27.19
N SER A 22 -7.08 -14.36 -27.76
CA SER A 22 -5.74 -14.75 -27.37
C SER A 22 -5.59 -14.51 -25.87
N ALA A 23 -5.62 -15.59 -25.08
CA ALA A 23 -5.36 -15.52 -23.65
C ALA A 23 -3.96 -14.90 -23.50
N VAL A 24 -3.91 -13.69 -22.92
CA VAL A 24 -2.64 -13.02 -22.70
C VAL A 24 -1.84 -13.90 -21.74
N ALA A 25 -0.65 -14.29 -22.19
CA ALA A 25 0.17 -15.24 -21.45
C ALA A 25 0.53 -14.66 -20.09
N ILE A 26 0.32 -15.46 -19.05
CA ILE A 26 0.71 -15.15 -17.68
C ILE A 26 2.22 -14.87 -17.69
N PRO A 27 2.69 -13.72 -17.18
CA PRO A 27 4.11 -13.46 -17.05
C PRO A 27 4.79 -14.60 -16.30
N HIS A 28 5.91 -15.07 -16.82
CA HIS A 28 6.68 -16.11 -16.13
C HIS A 28 7.13 -15.55 -14.78
N HIS A 29 6.71 -16.20 -13.70
CA HIS A 29 7.04 -15.82 -12.34
C HIS A 29 7.24 -17.08 -11.49
N LYS A 30 8.04 -16.94 -10.43
CA LYS A 30 8.27 -18.01 -9.47
C LYS A 30 7.83 -17.53 -8.09
N LEU A 31 6.82 -18.22 -7.54
CA LEU A 31 6.43 -18.07 -6.14
C LEU A 31 7.28 -18.99 -5.27
N SER A 32 7.62 -18.52 -4.07
CA SER A 32 8.26 -19.33 -3.04
C SER A 32 7.62 -19.00 -1.71
N GLU A 33 7.23 -20.04 -0.97
CA GLU A 33 6.55 -19.90 0.30
C GLU A 33 7.25 -20.75 1.35
N SER A 34 7.40 -20.16 2.52
CA SER A 34 7.87 -20.76 3.75
C SER A 34 6.90 -20.33 4.86
N PRO A 35 6.94 -20.95 6.06
CA PRO A 35 5.92 -20.73 7.09
C PRO A 35 5.65 -19.26 7.41
N ASN A 36 6.70 -18.42 7.41
CA ASN A 36 6.62 -17.02 7.79
C ASN A 36 7.10 -16.08 6.68
N SER A 37 7.35 -16.57 5.47
CA SER A 37 7.85 -15.73 4.38
C SER A 37 7.35 -16.19 3.03
N ARG A 38 6.93 -15.22 2.21
CA ARG A 38 6.48 -15.43 0.84
C ARG A 38 7.26 -14.50 -0.07
N SER A 39 7.67 -15.01 -1.22
CA SER A 39 8.36 -14.23 -2.23
C SER A 39 7.85 -14.53 -3.63
N ILE A 40 7.99 -13.53 -4.49
CA ILE A 40 7.73 -13.64 -5.92
C ILE A 40 8.93 -13.09 -6.69
N ASP A 41 9.41 -13.90 -7.63
CA ASP A 41 10.40 -13.54 -8.64
C ASP A 41 9.66 -13.32 -9.96
N ILE A 42 9.61 -12.09 -10.45
CA ILE A 42 8.85 -11.70 -11.64
C ILE A 42 9.57 -10.59 -12.41
N PHE A 43 9.86 -10.84 -13.69
CA PHE A 43 10.70 -9.96 -14.51
C PHE A 43 12.04 -9.67 -13.81
N ASP A 44 12.37 -8.40 -13.61
CA ASP A 44 13.58 -7.91 -12.94
C ASP A 44 13.40 -7.72 -11.43
N TRP A 45 12.23 -8.07 -10.90
CA TRP A 45 11.84 -7.82 -9.52
C TRP A 45 11.86 -9.09 -8.68
N PHE A 46 12.45 -8.97 -7.50
CA PHE A 46 12.34 -9.96 -6.44
C PHE A 46 11.71 -9.33 -5.21
N ILE A 47 10.51 -9.79 -4.88
CA ILE A 47 9.71 -9.24 -3.78
C ILE A 47 9.68 -10.28 -2.68
N THR A 48 10.03 -9.88 -1.47
CA THR A 48 10.04 -10.75 -0.29
C THR A 48 9.19 -10.13 0.81
N THR A 49 8.35 -10.96 1.41
CA THR A 49 7.50 -10.60 2.54
C THR A 49 7.78 -11.55 3.69
N SER A 50 7.74 -11.03 4.90
CA SER A 50 7.97 -11.77 6.13
C SER A 50 6.88 -11.41 7.12
N THR A 51 6.13 -12.41 7.57
CA THR A 51 5.03 -12.28 8.54
C THR A 51 5.26 -13.30 9.65
N ASN A 52 5.69 -12.82 10.80
CA ASN A 52 6.02 -13.58 11.99
C ASN A 52 5.07 -13.18 13.14
N PRO A 53 5.01 -13.99 14.20
CA PRO A 53 4.33 -13.62 15.44
C PRO A 53 4.90 -12.36 16.09
N ILE A 54 4.18 -11.86 17.10
CA ILE A 54 4.64 -10.79 17.98
C ILE A 54 6.03 -11.14 18.54
N SER A 55 6.91 -10.14 18.59
CA SER A 55 8.26 -10.27 19.14
C SER A 55 8.23 -10.79 20.58
N ASN A 56 9.22 -11.59 20.94
CA ASN A 56 9.37 -12.05 22.32
C ASN A 56 9.85 -10.90 23.23
N ALA A 57 9.76 -11.10 24.54
CA ALA A 57 10.13 -10.09 25.53
C ALA A 57 11.57 -9.57 25.38
N ALA A 58 12.54 -10.45 25.05
CA ALA A 58 13.93 -10.04 24.90
C ALA A 58 14.15 -9.11 23.69
N ASP A 59 13.50 -9.41 22.56
CA ASP A 59 13.55 -8.58 21.36
C ASP A 59 12.84 -7.24 21.59
N CYS A 60 11.69 -7.26 22.28
CA CYS A 60 10.96 -6.07 22.68
C CYS A 60 11.79 -5.17 23.62
N ASP A 61 12.42 -5.74 24.64
CA ASP A 61 13.27 -5.00 25.59
C ASP A 61 14.46 -4.34 24.88
N ALA A 62 15.11 -5.07 23.95
CA ALA A 62 16.22 -4.54 23.17
C ALA A 62 15.79 -3.38 22.24
N LEU A 63 14.65 -3.53 21.57
CA LEU A 63 14.10 -2.49 20.70
C LEU A 63 13.65 -1.27 21.51
N GLN A 64 12.96 -1.48 22.64
CA GLN A 64 12.54 -0.43 23.57
C GLN A 64 13.75 0.37 24.10
N ALA A 65 14.83 -0.32 24.49
CA ALA A 65 16.07 0.32 24.94
C ALA A 65 16.69 1.20 23.85
N THR A 66 16.54 0.83 22.58
CA THR A 66 17.03 1.60 21.43
C THR A 66 16.17 2.82 21.13
N LEU A 67 14.85 2.67 21.24
CA LEU A 67 13.87 3.71 20.88
C LEU A 67 13.63 4.73 22.00
N GLY A 68 13.82 4.35 23.26
CA GLY A 68 13.64 5.23 24.41
C GLY A 68 12.18 5.55 24.75
N PHE A 69 11.23 4.78 24.23
CA PHE A 69 9.80 4.87 24.54
C PHE A 69 9.16 3.46 24.57
N PRO A 70 8.07 3.24 25.31
CA PRO A 70 7.43 1.92 25.43
C PRO A 70 6.83 1.46 24.10
N LEU A 71 7.06 0.20 23.73
CA LEU A 71 6.59 -0.36 22.45
C LEU A 71 5.07 -0.57 22.41
N PRO A 72 4.47 -0.61 21.20
CA PRO A 72 3.11 -1.08 21.00
C PRO A 72 2.88 -2.48 21.57
N GLU A 73 1.68 -2.74 22.08
CA GLU A 73 1.27 -4.04 22.62
C GLU A 73 1.57 -5.21 21.67
N MET A 74 1.30 -5.02 20.37
CA MET A 74 1.55 -6.01 19.33
C MET A 74 2.65 -5.51 18.39
N THR A 75 3.90 -5.69 18.80
CA THR A 75 5.06 -5.34 17.98
C THR A 75 5.55 -6.54 17.17
N PHE A 76 5.49 -6.46 15.84
CA PHE A 76 5.95 -7.52 14.94
C PHE A 76 7.37 -7.25 14.43
N GLY A 77 8.37 -7.33 15.30
CA GLY A 77 9.75 -6.87 15.00
C GLY A 77 10.43 -7.54 13.81
N SER A 78 10.04 -8.78 13.48
CA SER A 78 10.61 -9.56 12.36
C SER A 78 9.82 -9.43 11.06
N ASN A 79 8.80 -8.57 11.03
CA ASN A 79 7.97 -8.37 9.85
C ASN A 79 8.59 -7.35 8.92
N LEU A 80 8.60 -7.69 7.63
CA LEU A 80 9.10 -6.80 6.60
C LEU A 80 8.50 -7.09 5.23
N LEU A 81 8.49 -6.07 4.40
CA LEU A 81 8.33 -6.15 2.96
C LEU A 81 9.59 -5.59 2.32
N THR A 82 10.19 -6.31 1.39
CA THR A 82 11.35 -5.89 0.62
C THR A 82 11.04 -5.98 -0.86
N LEU A 83 11.34 -4.90 -1.58
CA LEU A 83 11.33 -4.79 -3.03
C LEU A 83 12.78 -4.73 -3.52
N GLU A 84 13.18 -5.63 -4.39
CA GLU A 84 14.52 -5.64 -4.98
C GLU A 84 14.41 -5.60 -6.50
N HIS A 85 15.05 -4.61 -7.13
CA HIS A 85 15.22 -4.55 -8.58
C HIS A 85 16.62 -5.06 -8.95
N ARG A 86 16.69 -6.34 -9.34
CA ARG A 86 17.94 -7.10 -9.50
C ARG A 86 18.95 -6.45 -10.45
N PRO A 87 18.59 -5.88 -11.62
CA PRO A 87 19.54 -5.27 -12.53
C PRO A 87 20.27 -4.07 -11.93
N SER A 88 19.54 -3.25 -11.18
CA SER A 88 20.08 -2.04 -10.54
C SER A 88 20.71 -2.32 -9.17
N GLY A 89 20.36 -3.44 -8.53
CA GLY A 89 20.66 -3.72 -7.12
C GLY A 89 19.84 -2.90 -6.13
N TRP A 90 18.95 -2.00 -6.60
CA TRP A 90 18.13 -1.17 -5.74
C TRP A 90 17.21 -2.02 -4.86
N LYS A 91 17.17 -1.67 -3.56
CA LYS A 91 16.41 -2.40 -2.55
C LYS A 91 15.70 -1.44 -1.61
N TYR A 92 14.39 -1.60 -1.52
CA TYR A 92 13.50 -0.76 -0.70
C TYR A 92 12.73 -1.63 0.29
N THR A 93 12.69 -1.23 1.55
CA THR A 93 12.16 -2.05 2.62
C THR A 93 11.21 -1.29 3.53
N PHE A 94 10.13 -1.95 3.91
CA PHE A 94 9.26 -1.58 5.02
C PHE A 94 9.51 -2.55 6.17
N ALA A 95 9.93 -2.05 7.33
CA ALA A 95 10.25 -2.87 8.49
C ALA A 95 9.76 -2.18 9.77
N THR A 96 9.39 -3.00 10.75
CA THR A 96 8.82 -2.55 12.03
C THR A 96 9.77 -1.67 12.82
N ASP A 97 11.04 -2.05 12.91
CA ASP A 97 12.04 -1.30 13.66
C ASP A 97 12.26 0.10 13.06
N ALA A 98 12.35 0.21 11.74
CA ALA A 98 12.50 1.48 11.04
C ALA A 98 11.23 2.34 11.16
N ALA A 99 10.05 1.73 11.11
CA ALA A 99 8.78 2.43 11.31
C ALA A 99 8.65 3.02 12.72
N LEU A 100 9.03 2.25 13.74
CA LEU A 100 9.03 2.69 15.14
C LEU A 100 10.13 3.71 15.44
N LYS A 101 11.29 3.64 14.78
CA LYS A 101 12.33 4.69 14.85
C LYS A 101 11.84 6.05 14.34
N ALA A 102 10.92 6.04 13.37
CA ALA A 102 10.32 7.25 12.81
C ALA A 102 9.10 7.76 13.61
N VAL A 103 8.71 7.08 14.69
CA VAL A 103 7.68 7.58 15.61
C VAL A 103 8.20 8.83 16.30
N LYS A 104 7.36 9.86 16.36
CA LYS A 104 7.72 11.11 17.03
C LYS A 104 7.81 10.88 18.54
N ASN A 105 9.02 10.94 19.08
CA ASN A 105 9.27 10.96 20.51
C ASN A 105 9.45 12.42 20.97
N GLY A 106 8.35 13.14 21.19
CA GLY A 106 8.40 14.58 21.46
C GLY A 106 7.08 15.30 21.18
N GLU A 107 6.96 16.53 21.70
CA GLU A 107 5.78 17.37 21.44
C GLU A 107 5.51 17.43 19.94
N LEU A 108 4.29 17.06 19.54
CA LEU A 108 3.85 17.09 18.16
C LEU A 108 3.89 18.53 17.63
N GLN A 109 4.67 18.74 16.58
CA GLN A 109 4.74 19.97 15.81
C GLN A 109 3.90 19.86 14.54
N GLU A 110 3.64 21.00 13.90
CA GLU A 110 2.97 21.01 12.60
C GLU A 110 3.79 20.20 11.58
N GLY A 111 3.18 19.16 11.00
CA GLY A 111 3.84 18.23 10.08
C GLY A 111 4.20 16.87 10.68
N ASP A 112 4.13 16.68 12.00
CA ASP A 112 4.43 15.39 12.66
C ASP A 112 3.28 14.36 12.55
N GLY A 113 2.22 14.67 11.79
CA GLY A 113 1.09 13.76 11.56
C GLY A 113 0.10 13.63 12.73
N GLY A 114 0.33 14.33 13.84
CA GLY A 114 -0.51 14.27 15.04
C GLY A 114 -1.97 14.67 14.79
N VAL A 115 -2.91 13.77 15.10
CA VAL A 115 -4.34 14.02 14.95
C VAL A 115 -4.90 14.66 16.22
N LYS A 116 -5.17 15.97 16.19
CA LYS A 116 -5.86 16.66 17.29
C LYS A 116 -7.38 16.42 17.18
N VAL A 117 -7.96 15.72 18.16
CA VAL A 117 -9.42 15.51 18.21
C VAL A 117 -10.11 16.85 18.49
N GLY A 118 -11.02 17.28 17.61
CA GLY A 118 -11.69 18.60 17.70
C GLY A 118 -12.55 18.83 18.95
N TYR A 119 -12.78 17.78 19.76
CA TYR A 119 -13.46 17.89 21.06
C TYR A 119 -12.48 18.09 22.24
N ALA A 120 -11.17 17.94 22.03
CA ALA A 120 -10.17 18.11 23.09
C ALA A 120 -10.21 19.53 23.68
N ASP A 121 -10.38 20.54 22.82
CA ASP A 121 -10.46 21.94 23.24
C ASP A 121 -11.74 22.23 24.03
N LYS A 122 -12.90 21.71 23.60
CA LYS A 122 -14.17 21.84 24.33
C LYS A 122 -14.20 21.06 25.64
N TRP A 123 -13.52 19.90 25.69
CA TRP A 123 -13.36 19.11 26.91
C TRP A 123 -12.48 19.84 27.93
N LEU A 124 -11.39 20.47 27.48
CA LEU A 124 -10.61 21.39 28.32
C LEU A 124 -11.44 22.59 28.79
N GLU A 125 -12.16 23.28 27.89
CA GLU A 125 -12.99 24.44 28.22
C GLU A 125 -14.10 24.10 29.22
N SER A 126 -14.74 22.93 29.10
CA SER A 126 -15.81 22.48 30.01
C SER A 126 -15.36 22.27 31.45
N ARG A 127 -14.05 22.15 31.71
CA ARG A 127 -13.45 21.97 33.04
C ARG A 127 -12.83 23.26 33.60
N ILE A 128 -12.79 24.34 32.82
CA ILE A 128 -12.31 25.69 33.21
C ILE A 128 -13.51 26.59 33.61
N GLY A 129 -14.54 26.01 34.22
CA GLY A 129 -15.68 26.77 34.75
C GLY A 129 -15.27 27.64 35.97
N PRO A 130 -15.90 28.81 36.18
CA PRO A 130 -15.48 29.85 37.14
C PRO A 130 -15.63 29.49 38.64
N SER A 131 -15.89 28.22 38.99
CA SER A 131 -16.07 27.76 40.38
C SER A 131 -15.01 26.77 40.89
N SER A 132 -13.98 26.44 40.10
CA SER A 132 -12.90 25.57 40.56
C SER A 132 -11.81 26.39 41.27
N SER A 133 -11.95 26.57 42.58
CA SER A 133 -10.95 27.19 43.47
C SER A 133 -9.76 26.28 43.76
N VAL A 134 -9.31 25.53 42.76
CA VAL A 134 -8.05 24.77 42.80
C VAL A 134 -7.32 25.14 41.51
N PRO A 135 -6.18 25.83 41.58
CA PRO A 135 -5.34 25.98 40.41
C PRO A 135 -4.87 24.57 40.05
N MET A 136 -5.46 23.98 39.01
CA MET A 136 -4.79 22.86 38.36
C MET A 136 -3.41 23.36 37.92
N PRO A 137 -2.37 22.52 38.03
CA PRO A 137 -1.11 22.85 37.38
C PRO A 137 -1.48 23.19 35.94
N LYS A 138 -0.87 24.25 35.38
CA LYS A 138 -0.79 24.40 33.92
C LYS A 138 -0.62 23.00 33.38
N THR A 139 -1.42 22.58 32.41
CA THR A 139 -1.11 21.40 31.61
C THR A 139 0.25 21.69 31.00
N VAL A 140 1.30 21.47 31.78
CA VAL A 140 2.64 21.28 31.31
C VAL A 140 2.42 20.17 30.30
N PRO A 141 2.85 20.33 29.05
CA PRO A 141 3.00 19.19 28.15
C PRO A 141 3.95 18.20 28.85
N THR A 142 3.41 17.39 29.76
CA THR A 142 4.20 16.64 30.77
C THR A 142 4.53 15.25 30.30
N LYS A 143 4.11 14.89 29.09
CA LYS A 143 4.68 13.77 28.38
C LYS A 143 5.09 14.28 26.99
N PRO A 144 6.40 14.31 26.68
CA PRO A 144 6.84 14.61 25.33
C PRO A 144 6.27 13.58 24.36
N TYR A 145 6.01 12.35 24.80
CA TYR A 145 5.43 11.30 23.98
C TYR A 145 3.90 11.24 24.08
N ASP A 146 3.21 11.20 22.94
CA ASP A 146 1.74 11.22 22.86
C ASP A 146 1.09 9.81 22.93
N TRP A 147 1.91 8.75 22.95
CA TRP A 147 1.48 7.35 23.03
C TRP A 147 0.63 6.86 21.86
N THR A 148 0.58 7.60 20.76
CA THR A 148 -0.23 7.21 19.59
C THR A 148 0.55 6.41 18.55
N TYR A 149 1.86 6.27 18.73
CA TYR A 149 2.76 5.64 17.76
C TYR A 149 2.68 6.28 16.35
N THR A 150 2.32 7.57 16.29
CA THR A 150 2.23 8.31 15.03
C THR A 150 3.60 8.35 14.35
N THR A 151 3.65 7.88 13.10
CA THR A 151 4.87 7.79 12.30
C THR A 151 4.61 8.27 10.89
N THR A 152 5.57 9.03 10.33
CA THR A 152 5.58 9.44 8.91
C THR A 152 6.47 8.51 8.07
N TYR A 153 6.72 7.30 8.56
CA TYR A 153 7.57 6.31 7.92
C TYR A 153 7.06 5.95 6.51
N MET A 154 7.90 6.19 5.50
CA MET A 154 7.59 5.93 4.09
C MET A 154 8.25 4.66 3.53
N GLY A 155 9.05 3.97 4.34
CA GLY A 155 10.01 2.96 3.88
C GLY A 155 11.44 3.49 3.91
N HIS A 156 12.42 2.62 3.67
CA HIS A 156 13.83 3.01 3.60
C HIS A 156 14.59 2.22 2.54
N GLU A 157 15.65 2.84 2.01
CA GLU A 157 16.58 2.20 1.10
C GLU A 157 17.71 1.52 1.86
N HIS A 158 18.22 0.41 1.31
CA HIS A 158 19.45 -0.20 1.82
C HIS A 158 20.66 0.50 1.19
N SER A 159 21.39 1.28 2.00
CA SER A 159 22.56 2.08 1.61
C SER A 159 23.76 1.28 1.08
N GLY A 160 23.72 -0.06 1.10
CA GLY A 160 24.80 -0.93 0.61
C GLY A 160 24.51 -1.67 -0.71
N ALA A 161 23.33 -1.51 -1.31
CA ALA A 161 22.92 -2.31 -2.47
C ALA A 161 23.22 -1.65 -3.83
N VAL A 162 23.65 -0.39 -3.80
CA VAL A 162 24.11 0.34 -4.97
C VAL A 162 25.61 0.10 -5.13
N SER A 163 25.98 -0.69 -6.14
CA SER A 163 27.37 -0.75 -6.61
C SER A 163 27.87 0.66 -6.91
N GLU A 164 29.09 1.00 -6.44
CA GLU A 164 29.73 2.31 -6.59
C GLU A 164 29.49 2.89 -8.00
N GLY A 165 28.56 3.86 -8.11
CA GLY A 165 28.22 4.54 -9.36
C GLY A 165 26.75 4.52 -9.81
N ARG A 166 25.84 3.76 -9.19
CA ARG A 166 24.41 3.69 -9.60
C ARG A 166 23.42 4.27 -8.58
N SER A 167 23.64 5.52 -8.14
CA SER A 167 22.74 6.14 -7.16
C SER A 167 21.33 6.32 -7.74
N VAL A 168 20.33 5.76 -7.08
CA VAL A 168 18.93 6.09 -7.34
C VAL A 168 18.69 7.53 -6.91
N THR A 169 18.03 8.30 -7.77
CA THR A 169 17.69 9.70 -7.49
C THR A 169 16.19 9.81 -7.33
N TRP A 170 15.78 10.30 -6.16
CA TRP A 170 14.41 10.66 -5.87
C TRP A 170 14.16 12.09 -6.34
N ALA A 171 13.06 12.29 -7.05
CA ALA A 171 12.57 13.60 -7.44
C ALA A 171 11.10 13.74 -7.07
N THR A 172 10.69 14.93 -6.66
CA THR A 172 9.26 15.23 -6.47
C THR A 172 8.51 15.04 -7.78
N ALA A 173 7.37 14.36 -7.72
CA ALA A 173 6.51 14.12 -8.87
C ALA A 173 6.03 15.44 -9.47
N ASP A 174 6.35 15.66 -10.74
CA ASP A 174 5.72 16.70 -11.55
C ASP A 174 4.29 16.28 -11.94
N HIS A 175 3.29 17.00 -11.43
CA HIS A 175 1.87 16.77 -11.74
C HIS A 175 1.51 16.99 -13.22
N ALA A 176 2.35 17.69 -13.99
CA ALA A 176 2.15 17.86 -15.43
C ALA A 176 2.50 16.58 -16.22
N ILE A 177 3.25 15.64 -15.63
CA ILE A 177 3.67 14.40 -16.26
C ILE A 177 2.73 13.26 -15.83
N PRO A 178 1.90 12.69 -16.74
CA PRO A 178 0.92 11.67 -16.36
C PRO A 178 1.52 10.43 -15.71
N SER A 179 2.75 10.03 -16.08
CA SER A 179 3.45 8.88 -15.49
C SER A 179 3.97 9.12 -14.07
N HIS A 180 3.94 10.36 -13.57
CA HIS A 180 4.28 10.68 -12.18
C HIS A 180 3.07 10.64 -11.25
N ALA A 181 1.86 10.56 -11.80
CA ALA A 181 0.64 10.35 -11.03
C ALA A 181 0.45 8.86 -10.73
N ILE A 182 -0.12 8.56 -9.55
CA ILE A 182 -0.55 7.19 -9.26
C ILE A 182 -1.67 6.82 -10.26
N PRO A 183 -1.52 5.73 -11.04
CA PRO A 183 -2.45 5.38 -12.10
C PRO A 183 -3.74 4.79 -11.53
N MET A 184 -4.64 5.66 -11.04
CA MET A 184 -5.88 5.24 -10.36
C MET A 184 -6.74 4.32 -11.22
N ALA A 185 -6.85 4.59 -12.53
CA ALA A 185 -7.63 3.76 -13.45
C ALA A 185 -7.12 2.31 -13.51
N GLU A 186 -5.79 2.12 -13.45
CA GLU A 186 -5.17 0.80 -13.44
C GLU A 186 -5.38 0.11 -12.07
N LEU A 187 -5.24 0.85 -10.97
CA LEU A 187 -5.46 0.31 -9.62
C LEU A 187 -6.92 -0.09 -9.34
N THR A 188 -7.88 0.55 -10.00
CA THR A 188 -9.31 0.20 -9.88
C THR A 188 -9.73 -0.95 -10.79
N ARG A 189 -8.86 -1.40 -11.71
CA ARG A 189 -9.21 -2.46 -12.65
C ARG A 189 -9.25 -3.81 -11.91
N PRO A 190 -10.33 -4.60 -12.06
CA PRO A 190 -10.46 -5.92 -11.45
C PRO A 190 -9.61 -6.98 -12.19
N ASP A 191 -8.28 -6.88 -12.08
CA ASP A 191 -7.34 -7.86 -12.64
C ASP A 191 -7.09 -9.03 -11.67
N PRO A 192 -6.87 -10.27 -12.18
CA PRO A 192 -6.44 -11.38 -11.36
C PRO A 192 -5.13 -11.07 -10.63
N ILE A 193 -5.06 -11.39 -9.34
CA ILE A 193 -3.91 -11.06 -8.50
C ILE A 193 -2.84 -12.16 -8.62
N LEU A 194 -1.62 -11.80 -9.00
CA LEU A 194 -0.47 -12.72 -9.04
C LEU A 194 0.14 -12.92 -7.66
N PHE A 195 0.21 -11.85 -6.87
CA PHE A 195 0.80 -11.87 -5.54
C PHE A 195 0.09 -10.86 -4.66
N TYR A 196 -0.30 -11.29 -3.47
CA TYR A 196 -0.84 -10.43 -2.42
C TYR A 196 -0.20 -10.80 -1.11
N ALA A 197 0.18 -9.80 -0.31
CA ALA A 197 0.58 -9.99 1.06
C ALA A 197 0.18 -8.80 1.92
N GLU A 198 -0.12 -9.10 3.18
CA GLU A 198 -0.43 -8.15 4.23
C GLU A 198 0.55 -8.36 5.37
N ILE A 199 1.27 -7.31 5.73
CA ILE A 199 2.40 -7.36 6.65
C ILE A 199 2.11 -6.36 7.78
N PRO A 200 1.52 -6.81 8.91
CA PRO A 200 1.38 -5.95 10.08
C PRO A 200 2.77 -5.65 10.65
N LEU A 201 3.06 -4.39 10.94
CA LEU A 201 4.32 -3.96 11.55
C LEU A 201 4.14 -3.77 13.06
N PHE A 202 3.11 -3.02 13.46
CA PHE A 202 2.72 -2.90 14.85
C PHE A 202 1.23 -2.59 14.99
N GLU A 203 0.69 -2.88 16.17
CA GLU A 203 -0.66 -2.52 16.58
C GLU A 203 -0.73 -2.28 18.10
N ASP A 204 -1.59 -1.34 18.51
CA ASP A 204 -1.83 -0.95 19.89
C ASP A 204 -3.30 -0.53 20.07
N GLU A 205 -3.94 -0.94 21.17
CA GLU A 205 -5.33 -0.58 21.49
C GLU A 205 -5.44 0.70 22.34
N LEU A 206 -4.35 1.45 22.51
CA LEU A 206 -4.29 2.73 23.22
C LEU A 206 -4.99 2.66 24.60
N HIS A 207 -4.86 1.53 25.29
CA HIS A 207 -5.56 1.24 26.55
C HIS A 207 -7.09 1.44 26.46
N ASP A 208 -7.71 0.85 25.45
CA ASP A 208 -9.15 0.94 25.15
C ASP A 208 -9.65 2.34 24.73
N ASN A 209 -8.75 3.29 24.45
CA ASN A 209 -9.12 4.65 24.03
C ASN A 209 -9.16 4.80 22.49
N GLY A 210 -8.83 3.75 21.75
CA GLY A 210 -8.81 3.74 20.29
C GLY A 210 -7.97 2.60 19.76
N SER A 211 -7.40 2.78 18.57
CA SER A 211 -6.38 1.87 18.06
C SER A 211 -5.37 2.63 17.20
N SER A 212 -4.13 2.17 17.22
CA SER A 212 -3.06 2.60 16.34
C SER A 212 -2.44 1.37 15.70
N SER A 213 -2.45 1.29 14.37
CA SER A 213 -1.85 0.17 13.66
C SER A 213 -1.16 0.63 12.38
N LEU A 214 -0.08 -0.05 12.04
CA LEU A 214 0.64 0.14 10.79
C LEU A 214 0.74 -1.20 10.08
N ILE A 215 0.08 -1.30 8.92
CA ILE A 215 0.02 -2.50 8.10
C ILE A 215 0.45 -2.13 6.68
N VAL A 216 1.41 -2.88 6.14
CA VAL A 216 1.87 -2.72 4.76
C VAL A 216 1.20 -3.79 3.90
N ARG A 217 0.56 -3.37 2.81
CA ARG A 217 -0.08 -4.27 1.85
C ARG A 217 0.59 -4.13 0.50
N ILE A 218 0.82 -5.27 -0.15
CA ILE A 218 1.29 -5.32 -1.53
C ILE A 218 0.36 -6.17 -2.36
N GLN A 219 0.03 -5.67 -3.55
CA GLN A 219 -0.77 -6.36 -4.55
C GLN A 219 -0.10 -6.21 -5.91
N LEU A 220 0.17 -7.34 -6.57
CA LEU A 220 0.68 -7.39 -7.93
C LEU A 220 -0.43 -7.94 -8.84
N PRO A 221 -1.16 -7.09 -9.57
CA PRO A 221 -2.14 -7.53 -10.54
C PRO A 221 -1.46 -8.15 -11.76
N ARG A 222 -2.12 -9.13 -12.39
CA ARG A 222 -1.74 -9.64 -13.69
C ARG A 222 -2.16 -8.62 -14.75
N ARG A 223 -1.20 -7.83 -15.22
CA ARG A 223 -1.44 -6.89 -16.31
C ARG A 223 -1.90 -7.64 -17.57
N ASP A 224 -2.89 -7.08 -18.24
CA ASP A 224 -3.41 -7.50 -19.55
C ASP A 224 -4.11 -8.87 -19.57
N ASP A 225 -4.48 -9.44 -18.42
CA ASP A 225 -5.33 -10.61 -18.40
C ASP A 225 -6.75 -10.24 -18.88
N LEU A 226 -7.01 -10.45 -20.17
CA LEU A 226 -8.34 -10.26 -20.76
C LEU A 226 -9.27 -11.44 -20.47
N THR A 227 -8.82 -12.51 -19.80
CA THR A 227 -9.68 -13.65 -19.48
C THR A 227 -10.94 -13.29 -18.69
N PRO A 228 -10.94 -12.31 -17.75
CA PRO A 228 -12.17 -11.87 -17.10
C PRO A 228 -13.17 -11.27 -18.09
N LEU A 229 -12.70 -10.53 -19.12
CA LEU A 229 -13.56 -9.98 -20.18
C LEU A 229 -14.11 -11.05 -21.14
N THR A 230 -13.70 -12.30 -20.96
CA THR A 230 -14.19 -13.47 -21.72
C THR A 230 -14.97 -14.44 -20.84
N ASP A 231 -14.95 -14.25 -19.52
CA ASP A 231 -15.72 -15.03 -18.56
C ASP A 231 -17.15 -14.48 -18.46
N PRO A 232 -18.18 -15.24 -18.88
CA PRO A 232 -19.56 -14.75 -18.88
C PRO A 232 -20.07 -14.40 -17.48
N THR A 233 -19.53 -15.03 -16.43
CA THR A 233 -19.91 -14.76 -15.03
C THR A 233 -19.39 -13.39 -14.57
N PHE A 234 -18.13 -13.09 -14.88
CA PHE A 234 -17.48 -11.81 -14.62
C PHE A 234 -18.12 -10.70 -15.43
N ILE A 235 -18.37 -10.91 -16.73
CA ILE A 235 -19.06 -9.95 -17.59
C ILE A 235 -20.47 -9.67 -17.03
N ALA A 236 -21.21 -10.70 -16.64
CA ALA A 236 -22.54 -10.53 -16.04
C ALA A 236 -22.46 -9.74 -14.72
N LYS A 237 -21.48 -10.03 -13.87
CA LYS A 237 -21.26 -9.28 -12.62
C LYS A 237 -20.94 -7.82 -12.89
N VAL A 238 -20.00 -7.53 -13.80
CA VAL A 238 -19.64 -6.15 -14.18
C VAL A 238 -20.82 -5.41 -14.80
N LEU A 239 -21.61 -6.05 -15.67
CA LEU A 239 -22.83 -5.47 -16.25
C LEU A 239 -23.92 -5.22 -15.19
N THR A 240 -23.97 -6.03 -14.14
CA THR A 240 -24.92 -5.87 -13.03
C THR A 240 -24.46 -4.78 -12.05
N ASP A 241 -23.14 -4.67 -11.83
CA ASP A 241 -22.52 -3.70 -10.92
C ASP A 241 -22.26 -2.34 -11.61
N LEU A 242 -22.46 -2.25 -12.94
CA LEU A 242 -22.33 -1.02 -13.72
C LEU A 242 -23.46 -0.05 -13.33
N PRO A 243 -23.16 1.10 -12.69
CA PRO A 243 -24.19 2.07 -12.33
C PRO A 243 -24.83 2.62 -13.61
N VAL A 244 -26.15 2.49 -13.70
CA VAL A 244 -26.94 3.14 -14.75
C VAL A 244 -26.90 4.63 -14.45
N GLU A 245 -26.25 5.39 -15.33
CA GLU A 245 -26.07 6.86 -15.28
C GLU A 245 -24.77 7.33 -14.60
N VAL A 246 -23.75 7.53 -15.44
CA VAL A 246 -22.66 8.48 -15.18
C VAL A 246 -23.24 9.89 -15.21
N SER A 247 -23.39 10.51 -14.04
CA SER A 247 -23.20 11.96 -13.95
C SER A 247 -21.79 12.20 -13.42
N GLN A 248 -20.92 12.71 -14.30
CA GLN A 248 -19.74 13.44 -13.86
C GLN A 248 -20.21 14.58 -12.97
N LYS A 249 -20.12 14.42 -11.66
CA LYS A 249 -19.97 15.54 -10.74
C LYS A 249 -18.75 15.25 -9.89
N GLU A 250 -17.79 16.17 -10.03
CA GLU A 250 -16.60 16.40 -9.23
C GLU A 250 -16.13 15.21 -8.40
N GLY A 251 -14.99 14.66 -8.84
CA GLY A 251 -14.29 13.57 -8.20
C GLY A 251 -14.33 13.68 -6.69
N ALA A 252 -14.52 12.54 -6.03
CA ALA A 252 -14.60 12.40 -4.59
C ALA A 252 -13.52 13.27 -3.95
N ASN A 253 -13.97 14.47 -3.55
CA ASN A 253 -13.17 15.48 -2.90
C ASN A 253 -13.14 15.00 -1.45
N THR A 254 -12.52 13.83 -1.23
CA THR A 254 -12.15 13.33 0.08
C THR A 254 -11.11 14.33 0.57
N ARG A 255 -11.62 15.48 1.01
CA ARG A 255 -10.93 16.49 1.77
C ARG A 255 -10.64 15.85 3.12
N TRP A 256 -9.78 14.84 3.13
CA TRP A 256 -8.93 14.52 4.27
C TRP A 256 -8.11 15.79 4.49
N ARG A 257 -8.72 16.78 5.16
CA ARG A 257 -8.04 17.98 5.63
C ARG A 257 -7.06 17.49 6.68
N GLY A 258 -5.84 17.18 6.26
CA GLY A 258 -4.80 16.71 7.19
C GLY A 258 -3.60 16.00 6.57
N LEU A 259 -3.71 15.41 5.39
CA LEU A 259 -2.57 14.71 4.77
C LEU A 259 -2.19 15.38 3.45
N ALA A 260 -1.15 16.22 3.50
CA ALA A 260 -0.44 16.63 2.30
C ALA A 260 0.08 15.37 1.59
N ARG A 261 -0.24 15.22 0.31
CA ARG A 261 0.21 14.09 -0.50
C ARG A 261 1.56 14.45 -1.13
N ASN A 262 2.65 13.90 -0.59
CA ASN A 262 3.94 13.92 -1.27
C ASN A 262 4.04 12.69 -2.17
N VAL A 263 4.37 12.88 -3.45
CA VAL A 263 4.65 11.80 -4.39
C VAL A 263 6.07 12.01 -4.88
N GLU A 264 6.89 10.98 -4.73
CA GLU A 264 8.28 10.99 -5.15
C GLU A 264 8.50 9.87 -6.16
N ILE A 265 9.34 10.16 -7.15
CA ILE A 265 9.67 9.25 -8.25
C ILE A 265 11.14 8.89 -8.14
N ALA A 266 11.41 7.60 -8.05
CA ALA A 266 12.74 7.03 -8.18
C ALA A 266 12.96 6.53 -9.60
N THR A 267 14.04 6.95 -10.25
CA THR A 267 14.46 6.39 -11.54
C THR A 267 15.57 5.37 -11.30
N LEU A 268 15.31 4.12 -11.68
CA LEU A 268 16.28 3.03 -11.62
C LEU A 268 17.06 2.97 -12.94
N ALA A 269 18.39 2.88 -12.84
CA ALA A 269 19.31 2.80 -13.99
C ALA A 269 19.50 1.37 -14.51
#